data_AF-A0A3C0HBB5-F1
#
_entry.id   AF-A0A3C0HBB5-F1
#
_cell.length_a   1.000
_cell.length_b   1.000
_cell.length_c   1.000
_cell.angle_alpha   90.00
_cell.angle_beta   90.00
_cell.angle_gamma   90.00
#
_symmetry.space_group_name_H-M   'P 1'
#
loop_
_entity.id
_entity.type
_entity.pdbx_description
1 polymer ?
#
loop_
_entity_poly.entity_id
_entity_poly.type
_entity_poly.pdbx_seq_one_letter_code
_entity_poly.pdbx_strand_id
1 'polypeptide(L)' 'SVNVFTYPEVNPTIGGSATYCPGGNTTLDAGSEYVAWEWSTGEMTQTIQFAMETTISVTVTD' A
#
# COMPACT_ATOMS: atom_id res chain seq x y z
N SER A 1 1.90 7.18 -38.48
CA SER A 1 1.10 6.60 -37.38
C SER A 1 1.72 7.06 -36.07
N VAL A 2 0.91 7.57 -35.15
CA VAL A 2 1.34 7.87 -33.78
C VAL A 2 0.81 6.76 -32.90
N ASN A 3 1.68 6.13 -32.12
CA ASN A 3 1.25 5.20 -31.08
C ASN A 3 0.98 6.01 -29.82
N VAL A 4 -0.26 5.95 -29.33
CA VAL A 4 -0.64 6.50 -28.02
C VAL A 4 -0.51 5.36 -27.02
N PHE A 5 0.28 5.56 -25.97
CA PHE A 5 0.32 4.68 -24.81
C PHE A 5 -0.56 5.29 -23.73
N THR A 6 -1.65 4.61 -23.37
CA THR A 6 -2.44 4.93 -22.18
C THR A 6 -1.91 4.05 -21.05
N TYR A 7 -1.38 4.67 -20.00
CA TYR A 7 -1.02 3.96 -18.78
C TYR A 7 -2.27 3.74 -17.93
N PRO A 8 -2.46 2.56 -17.31
CA PRO A 8 -3.63 2.30 -16.48
C PRO A 8 -3.71 3.29 -15.31
N GLU A 9 -4.94 3.67 -14.94
CA GLU A 9 -5.17 4.41 -13.71
C GLU A 9 -4.77 3.52 -12.52
N VAL A 10 -4.02 4.09 -11.58
CA VAL A 10 -3.52 3.37 -10.41
C VAL A 10 -4.59 3.46 -9.32
N ASN A 11 -5.29 2.37 -9.03
CA ASN A 11 -6.34 2.31 -8.00
C ASN A 11 -5.93 1.34 -6.86
N PRO A 12 -4.99 1.72 -5.98
CA PRO A 12 -4.52 0.84 -4.91
C PRO A 12 -5.62 0.56 -3.89
N THR A 13 -5.73 -0.70 -3.49
CA THR A 13 -6.55 -1.13 -2.35
C THR A 13 -5.65 -1.66 -1.25
N ILE A 14 -5.76 -1.09 -0.05
CA ILE A 14 -5.05 -1.64 1.12
C ILE A 14 -5.88 -2.80 1.68
N GLY A 15 -5.35 -4.01 1.57
CA GLY A 15 -5.88 -5.19 2.25
C GLY A 15 -5.35 -5.29 3.67
N GLY A 16 -6.14 -5.85 4.59
CA GLY A 16 -5.74 -6.07 5.97
C GLY A 16 -6.89 -5.98 6.96
N SER A 17 -6.65 -6.40 8.20
CA SER A 17 -7.61 -6.19 9.28
C SER A 17 -7.49 -4.76 9.80
N ALA A 18 -8.57 -3.99 9.71
CA ALA A 18 -8.70 -2.71 10.43
C ALA A 18 -8.91 -2.90 11.94
N THR A 19 -8.99 -4.15 12.41
CA THR A 19 -9.16 -4.47 13.83
C THR A 19 -7.82 -4.34 14.53
N TYR A 20 -7.65 -3.27 15.28
CA TYR A 20 -6.55 -3.09 16.20
C TYR A 20 -6.91 -3.66 17.57
N CYS A 21 -6.04 -4.50 18.12
CA CYS A 21 -6.07 -4.88 19.53
C CYS A 21 -4.89 -4.20 20.22
N PRO A 22 -5.05 -3.55 21.39
CA PRO A 22 -3.94 -2.98 22.14
C PRO A 22 -2.83 -4.02 22.36
N GLY A 23 -1.63 -3.74 21.85
CA GLY A 23 -0.49 -4.67 21.89
C GLY A 23 -0.43 -5.72 20.76
N GLY A 24 -1.32 -5.65 19.78
CA GLY A 24 -1.30 -6.46 18.56
C GLY A 24 -0.76 -5.71 17.34
N ASN A 25 -0.27 -6.48 16.37
CA ASN A 25 0.13 -5.98 15.05
C ASN A 25 -0.94 -6.37 14.02
N THR A 26 -1.21 -5.48 13.06
CA THR A 26 -1.94 -5.80 11.84
C THR A 26 -0.99 -5.79 10.66
N THR A 27 -1.27 -6.63 9.65
CA THR A 27 -0.55 -6.60 8.39
C THR A 27 -1.36 -5.81 7.39
N LEU A 28 -0.75 -4.76 6.83
CA LEU A 28 -1.28 -4.03 5.69
C LEU A 28 -0.58 -4.54 4.42
N ASP A 29 -1.36 -4.79 3.37
CA ASP A 29 -0.88 -5.25 2.07
C ASP A 29 -1.39 -4.30 0.98
N ALA A 30 -0.47 -3.73 0.21
CA ALA A 30 -0.77 -2.79 -0.86
C ALA A 30 -0.84 -3.45 -2.26
N GLY A 31 -0.82 -4.79 -2.35
CA GLY A 31 -0.97 -5.52 -3.62
C GLY A 31 0.34 -5.71 -4.38
N SER A 32 0.43 -6.81 -5.13
CA SER A 32 1.65 -7.28 -5.81
C SER A 32 1.84 -6.76 -7.24
N GLU A 33 0.84 -6.05 -7.73
CA GLU A 33 0.77 -5.48 -9.09
C GLU A 33 1.68 -4.27 -9.32
N TYR A 34 2.37 -3.79 -8.29
CA TYR A 34 3.23 -2.60 -8.32
C TYR A 34 4.72 -2.96 -8.29
N VAL A 35 5.56 -2.08 -8.84
CA VAL A 35 7.02 -2.22 -8.80
C VAL A 35 7.67 -1.51 -7.62
N ALA A 36 6.97 -0.56 -7.00
CA ALA A 36 7.43 0.14 -5.80
C ALA A 36 6.28 0.57 -4.88
N TRP A 37 6.59 0.65 -3.58
CA TRP A 37 5.72 1.13 -2.51
C TRP A 37 6.44 2.17 -1.67
N GLU A 38 5.71 3.16 -1.17
CA GLU A 38 6.18 4.14 -0.20
C GLU A 38 5.08 4.38 0.83
N TRP A 39 5.27 3.81 2.02
CA TRP A 39 4.35 3.97 3.13
C TRP A 39 4.64 5.25 3.90
N SER A 40 3.62 5.85 4.52
CA SER A 40 3.79 7.02 5.40
C SER A 40 4.69 6.78 6.62
N THR A 41 5.01 5.52 6.90
CA THR A 41 5.98 5.06 7.91
C THR A 41 7.44 5.10 7.44
N GLY A 42 7.67 5.29 6.13
CA GLY A 42 8.98 5.23 5.48
C GLY A 42 9.38 3.84 4.98
N GLU A 43 8.51 2.83 5.14
CA GLU A 43 8.74 1.49 4.62
C GLU A 43 8.50 1.45 3.10
N MET A 44 9.23 0.60 2.38
CA MET A 44 9.15 0.47 0.90
C MET A 44 8.81 -0.95 0.44
N THR A 45 8.18 -1.74 1.30
CA THR A 45 7.79 -3.13 1.03
C THR A 45 6.32 -3.23 0.64
N GLN A 46 5.93 -4.28 -0.08
CA GLN A 46 4.53 -4.56 -0.42
C GLN A 46 3.63 -4.62 0.83
N THR A 47 4.13 -5.28 1.88
CA THR A 47 3.43 -5.45 3.14
C THR A 47 4.18 -4.77 4.27
N ILE A 48 3.45 -4.20 5.23
CA ILE A 48 4.01 -3.69 6.48
C ILE A 48 3.25 -4.25 7.68
N GLN A 49 3.92 -4.31 8.83
CA GLN A 49 3.26 -4.60 10.11
C GLN A 49 3.11 -3.29 10.88
N PHE A 50 1.88 -2.98 11.24
CA PHE A 50 1.57 -1.74 11.91
C PHE A 50 0.77 -1.99 13.19
N ALA A 51 1.05 -1.20 14.23
CA ALA A 51 0.54 -1.45 15.60
C ALA A 51 0.06 -0.17 16.31
N MET A 52 -0.28 0.88 15.56
CA MET A 52 -0.79 2.14 16.12
C MET A 52 -2.14 2.50 15.51
N GLU A 53 -3.03 3.12 16.29
CA GLU A 53 -4.28 3.73 15.81
C GLU A 53 -3.96 5.09 15.17
N THR A 54 -3.36 5.07 13.98
CA THR A 54 -3.17 6.28 13.17
C THR A 54 -3.52 5.99 11.72
N THR A 55 -3.77 7.05 10.96
CA THR A 55 -4.00 6.94 9.52
C THR A 55 -2.69 6.60 8.83
N ILE A 56 -2.71 5.57 7.98
CA ILE A 56 -1.57 5.13 7.17
C ILE A 56 -1.97 5.26 5.70
N SER A 57 -1.06 5.78 4.88
CA SER A 57 -1.20 5.87 3.44
C SER A 57 -0.04 5.18 2.74
N VAL A 58 -0.29 4.69 1.53
CA VAL A 58 0.73 4.12 0.64
C VAL A 58 0.66 4.83 -0.72
N THR A 59 1.82 5.19 -1.23
CA THR A 59 2.01 5.59 -2.64
C THR A 59 2.60 4.40 -3.37
N VAL A 60 2.09 4.09 -4.56
CA VAL A 60 2.54 2.97 -5.39
C VAL A 60 2.91 3.43 -6.79
N THR A 61 3.84 2.70 -7.41
CA THR A 61 4.30 2.91 -8.79
C THR A 61 4.26 1.57 -9.52
N ASP A 62 3.80 1.54 -10.77
CA ASP A 62 3.85 0.37 -11.68
C ASP A 62 5.03 0.45 -12.67
#